data_AF-A0A1E4FYU9-F1
#
_entry.id   AF-A0A1E4FYU9-F1
#
_cell.length_a   1.000
_cell.length_b   1.000
_cell.length_c   1.000
_cell.angle_alpha   90.00
_cell.angle_beta   90.00
_cell.angle_gamma   90.00
#
_symmetry.space_group_name_H-M   'P 1'
#
loop_
_entity.id
_entity.type
_entity.pdbx_description
1 polymer ?
#
loop_
_entity_poly.entity_id
_entity_poly.type
_entity_poly.pdbx_seq_one_letter_code
_entity_poly.pdbx_strand_id
1 'polypeptide(L)'
;MSEHTALKELARFAGQSPLAAEDMAMRNRALAGMTQRMLPRRRGVGDMLAVVLALSARTRRMVQEPVGIDLDVFAPGGRRAIWLDLGQR
;
A
#
# COMPACT_ATOMS: atom_id res chain seq x y z
N MET A 1 -1.46 17.07 23.74
CA MET A 1 -0.05 16.58 23.73
C MET A 1 0.63 17.23 22.54
N SER A 2 1.69 18.01 22.78
CA SER A 2 2.29 18.92 21.78
C SER A 2 3.30 18.21 20.89
N GLU A 3 3.33 18.58 19.61
CA GLU A 3 4.26 18.10 18.58
C GLU A 3 5.74 18.29 18.97
N HIS A 4 6.03 19.32 19.77
CA HIS A 4 7.34 19.56 20.36
C HIS A 4 7.80 18.45 21.33
N THR A 5 6.87 17.73 21.94
CA THR A 5 7.17 16.60 22.83
C THR A 5 7.63 15.39 22.00
N ALA A 6 6.99 15.11 20.87
CA ALA A 6 7.33 14.01 19.98
C ALA A 6 8.72 14.16 19.35
N LEU A 7 9.11 15.38 18.95
CA LEU A 7 10.44 15.65 18.37
C LEU A 7 11.57 15.49 19.39
N LYS A 8 11.33 15.87 20.65
CA LYS A 8 12.30 15.65 21.74
C LYS A 8 12.49 14.18 22.08
N GLU A 9 11.45 13.36 21.95
CA GLU A 9 11.55 11.91 22.12
C GLU A 9 12.30 11.25 20.97
N LEU A 10 12.06 11.69 19.73
CA LEU A 10 12.83 11.25 18.55
C LEU A 10 14.32 11.58 18.64
N ALA A 11 14.67 12.77 19.13
CA ALA A 11 16.07 13.16 19.31
C ALA A 11 16.81 12.28 20.35
N ARG A 12 16.07 11.66 21.28
CA ARG A 12 16.61 10.70 22.27
C ARG A 12 16.43 9.25 21.86
N PHE A 13 15.79 8.98 20.72
CA PHE A 13 15.53 7.64 20.25
C PHE A 13 16.83 7.01 19.73
N ALA A 14 17.52 6.27 20.60
CA ALA A 14 18.49 5.29 20.18
C ALA A 14 17.71 4.08 19.64
N GLY A 15 17.71 3.89 18.32
CA GLY A 15 17.08 2.76 17.66
C GLY A 15 17.78 1.44 18.00
N GLN A 16 17.62 0.97 19.22
CA GLN A 16 18.11 -0.34 19.64
C GLN A 16 17.14 -1.39 19.09
N SER A 17 17.58 -2.10 18.07
CA SER A 17 16.82 -3.23 17.54
C SER A 17 16.67 -4.28 18.65
N PRO A 18 15.45 -4.80 18.93
CA PRO A 18 15.26 -5.94 19.82
C PRO A 18 16.02 -7.19 19.40
N LEU A 19 16.45 -7.27 18.13
CA LEU A 19 17.31 -8.34 17.60
C LEU A 19 18.78 -8.17 17.99
N ALA A 20 19.21 -6.94 18.25
CA ALA A 20 20.57 -6.60 18.70
C ALA A 20 20.68 -6.53 20.23
N ALA A 21 19.59 -6.81 20.97
CA ALA A 21 19.61 -6.85 22.43
C ALA A 21 20.56 -7.94 22.94
N GLU A 22 21.37 -7.63 23.94
CA GLU A 22 22.24 -8.63 24.58
C GLU A 22 21.41 -9.72 25.29
N ASP A 23 20.24 -9.32 25.83
CA ASP A 23 19.26 -10.22 26.43
C ASP A 23 18.68 -11.23 25.41
N MET A 24 18.96 -12.51 25.65
CA MET A 24 18.42 -13.62 24.86
C MET A 24 16.88 -13.68 24.90
N ALA A 25 16.25 -13.37 26.04
CA ALA A 25 14.80 -13.45 26.19
C ALA A 25 14.08 -12.37 25.36
N MET A 26 14.69 -11.20 25.20
CA MET A 26 14.19 -10.13 24.34
C MET A 26 14.34 -10.48 22.86
N ARG A 27 15.50 -11.00 22.46
CA ARG A 27 15.74 -11.47 21.08
C ARG A 27 14.80 -12.59 20.67
N ASN A 28 14.62 -13.60 21.52
CA ASN A 28 13.74 -14.74 21.22
C ASN A 28 12.28 -14.31 21.07
N ARG A 29 11.80 -13.34 21.86
CA ARG A 29 10.46 -12.76 21.69
C ARG A 29 10.32 -12.02 20.36
N ALA A 30 11.32 -11.23 19.98
CA ALA A 30 11.32 -10.54 18.69
C ALA A 30 11.31 -11.53 17.50
N LEU A 31 12.17 -12.56 17.56
CA LEU A 31 12.24 -13.61 16.55
C LEU A 31 10.95 -14.43 16.44
N ALA A 32 10.34 -14.78 17.57
CA ALA A 32 9.05 -15.48 17.61
C ALA A 32 7.92 -14.64 17.00
N GLY A 33 7.90 -13.33 17.28
CA GLY A 33 6.93 -12.41 16.67
C GLY A 33 7.10 -12.28 15.15
N MET A 34 8.33 -12.28 14.65
CA MET A 34 8.62 -12.25 13.22
C MET A 34 8.16 -13.53 12.52
N THR A 35 8.51 -14.70 13.09
CA THR A 35 8.12 -16.01 12.54
C THR A 35 6.61 -16.22 12.59
N GLN A 36 5.91 -15.75 13.62
CA GLN A 36 4.43 -15.77 13.69
C GLN A 36 3.74 -14.99 12.57
N ARG A 37 4.39 -13.94 12.03
CA ARG A 37 3.86 -13.17 10.89
C ARG A 37 4.13 -13.83 9.55
N MET A 38 5.20 -14.63 9.47
CA MET A 38 5.56 -15.41 8.27
C MET A 38 4.77 -16.72 8.15
N LEU A 39 4.31 -17.27 9.28
CA LEU A 39 3.49 -18.47 9.29
C LEU A 39 2.14 -18.18 8.62
N PRO A 40 1.67 -19.07 7.72
CA PRO A 40 0.38 -18.92 7.07
C PRO A 40 -0.72 -18.96 8.13
N ARG A 41 -1.33 -17.81 8.40
CA ARG A 41 -2.52 -17.74 9.25
C ARG A 41 -3.66 -18.45 8.53
N ARG A 42 -4.41 -19.28 9.26
CA ARG A 42 -5.67 -19.84 8.76
C ARG A 42 -6.58 -18.67 8.38
N ARG A 43 -6.74 -18.44 7.08
CA ARG A 43 -7.58 -17.36 6.55
C ARG A 43 -9.02 -17.64 6.95
N GLY A 44 -9.64 -16.67 7.61
CA GLY A 44 -11.05 -16.78 7.95
C GLY A 44 -11.92 -16.64 6.70
N VAL A 45 -13.18 -17.04 6.80
CA VAL A 45 -14.17 -16.83 5.72
C VAL A 45 -14.26 -15.35 5.32
N GLY A 46 -14.08 -14.42 6.25
CA GLY A 46 -14.02 -12.99 5.99
C GLY A 46 -12.86 -12.57 5.06
N ASP A 47 -11.69 -13.21 5.19
CA ASP A 47 -10.55 -12.95 4.30
C ASP A 47 -10.81 -13.48 2.89
N MET A 48 -11.55 -14.58 2.76
CA MET A 48 -11.95 -15.11 1.45
C MET A 48 -12.96 -14.21 0.74
N LEU A 49 -13.88 -13.58 1.47
CA LEU A 49 -14.81 -12.61 0.88
C LEU A 49 -14.07 -11.42 0.23
N ALA A 50 -13.02 -10.91 0.87
CA ALA A 50 -12.21 -9.85 0.28
C ALA A 50 -11.57 -10.27 -1.05
N VAL A 51 -11.05 -11.51 -1.13
CA VAL A 51 -10.47 -12.07 -2.36
C VAL A 51 -11.54 -12.24 -3.45
N VAL A 52 -12.72 -12.76 -3.11
CA VAL A 52 -13.83 -12.94 -4.06
C VAL A 52 -14.33 -11.60 -4.59
N LEU A 53 -14.46 -10.59 -3.72
CA LEU A 53 -14.85 -9.24 -4.12
C LEU A 53 -13.80 -8.61 -5.05
N ALA A 54 -12.51 -8.77 -4.74
CA ALA A 54 -11.43 -8.30 -5.60
C ALA A 54 -11.43 -8.99 -6.97
N LEU A 55 -11.62 -10.31 -7.00
CA LEU A 55 -11.70 -11.08 -8.24
C LEU A 55 -12.95 -10.68 -9.07
N SER A 56 -14.09 -10.48 -8.41
CA SER A 56 -15.34 -10.05 -9.05
C SER A 56 -15.25 -8.63 -9.62
N ALA A 57 -14.56 -7.72 -8.93
CA ALA A 57 -14.32 -6.38 -9.44
C ALA A 57 -13.39 -6.40 -10.66
N ARG A 58 -12.37 -7.26 -10.65
CA ARG A 58 -11.46 -7.44 -11.78
C ARG A 58 -12.17 -8.03 -13.00
N THR A 59 -12.98 -9.07 -12.83
CA THR A 59 -13.74 -9.65 -13.94
C THR A 59 -14.72 -8.65 -14.55
N ARG A 60 -15.41 -7.84 -13.74
CA ARG A 60 -16.26 -6.75 -14.27
C ARG A 60 -15.46 -5.76 -15.12
N ARG A 61 -14.26 -5.35 -14.70
CA ARG A 61 -13.41 -4.44 -15.48
C ARG A 61 -12.88 -5.06 -16.77
N MET A 62 -12.72 -6.38 -16.84
CA MET A 62 -12.29 -7.08 -18.06
C MET A 62 -13.39 -7.23 -19.10
N VAL A 63 -14.66 -7.25 -18.66
CA VAL A 63 -15.83 -7.41 -19.55
C VAL A 63 -16.44 -6.05 -19.94
N GLN A 64 -16.21 -5.01 -19.14
CA GLN A 64 -16.64 -3.66 -19.49
C GLN A 64 -15.89 -3.16 -20.73
N GLU A 65 -16.65 -2.55 -21.64
CA GLU A 65 -16.12 -1.85 -22.79
C GLU A 65 -15.17 -0.73 -22.33
N PRO A 66 -13.97 -0.60 -22.93
CA PRO A 66 -13.06 0.50 -22.60
C PRO A 66 -13.75 1.85 -22.80
N VAL A 67 -13.60 2.75 -21.82
CA VAL A 67 -14.09 4.12 -21.96
C VAL A 67 -13.01 4.92 -22.69
N GLY A 68 -13.34 5.38 -23.90
CA GLY A 68 -12.54 6.37 -24.62
C GLY A 68 -12.77 7.76 -24.02
N ILE A 69 -11.68 8.48 -23.73
CA ILE A 69 -11.73 9.87 -23.29
C ILE A 69 -10.96 10.72 -24.29
N ASP A 70 -11.69 11.54 -25.04
CA ASP A 70 -11.09 12.53 -25.93
C ASP A 70 -10.83 13.83 -25.15
N LEU A 71 -9.55 14.17 -24.98
CA LEU A 71 -9.14 15.40 -24.31
C LEU A 71 -8.48 16.36 -25.30
N ASP A 72 -9.23 17.36 -25.76
CA ASP A 72 -8.69 18.44 -26.57
C ASP A 72 -8.20 19.58 -25.67
N VAL A 73 -6.88 19.71 -25.54
CA VAL A 73 -6.24 20.86 -24.89
C VAL A 73 -5.87 21.87 -25.96
N PHE A 74 -6.22 23.14 -25.77
CA PHE A 74 -5.86 24.23 -26.69
C PHE A 74 -4.79 25.14 -26.08
N ALA A 75 -3.80 25.52 -26.88
CA ALA A 75 -2.83 26.54 -26.54
C ALA A 75 -3.51 27.93 -26.57
N PRO A 76 -2.94 28.96 -25.91
CA PRO A 76 -3.50 30.31 -25.91
C PRO A 76 -3.75 30.92 -27.30
N GLY A 77 -3.06 30.42 -28.33
CA GLY A 77 -3.27 30.79 -29.73
C GLY A 77 -4.35 29.99 -30.47
N GLY A 78 -5.21 29.24 -29.77
CA GLY A 78 -6.35 28.50 -30.34
C GLY A 78 -5.99 27.21 -31.09
N ARG A 79 -4.70 26.88 -31.19
CA ARG A 79 -4.24 25.60 -31.76
C ARG A 79 -4.28 24.49 -30.71
N ARG A 80 -4.62 23.27 -31.11
CA ARG A 80 -4.56 22.10 -30.23
C ARG A 80 -3.13 21.89 -29.71
N ALA A 81 -2.98 21.83 -28.39
CA ALA A 81 -1.72 21.76 -27.67
C ALA A 81 -1.22 20.32 -27.52
N ILE A 82 -2.11 19.36 -27.26
CA ILE A 82 -1.80 17.93 -27.20
C ILE A 82 -2.95 17.09 -27.75
N TRP A 83 -2.62 15.93 -28.31
CA TRP A 83 -3.55 14.86 -28.62
C TRP A 83 -3.18 13.67 -27.74
N LEU A 84 -4.13 13.20 -26.93
CA LEU A 84 -3.90 12.17 -25.92
C LEU A 84 -4.92 11.04 -26.14
N ASP A 85 -4.43 9.86 -26.47
CA ASP A 85 -5.23 8.64 -26.57
C ASP A 85 -4.93 7.76 -25.35
N LEU A 86 -5.94 7.52 -24.52
CA LEU A 86 -5.88 6.67 -23.34
C LEU A 86 -6.94 5.58 -23.46
N GLY A 87 -6.49 4.34 -23.59
CA GLY A 87 -7.39 3.17 -23.59
C GLY A 87 -7.24 2.23 -24.77
N GLN A 88 -6.39 2.54 -25.75
CA GLN A 88 -6.03 1.58 -26.81
C GLN A 88 -5.13 0.47 -26.23
N ARG A 89 -5.61 -0.77 -26.31
CA ARG A 89 -4.84 -2.00 -26.12
C ARG A 89 -5.09 -2.91 -27.31
#